data_AF-A0A2J8LAT0-F1
#
_entry.id   AF-A0A2J8LAT0-F1
#
_cell.length_a   1.000
_cell.length_b   1.000
_cell.length_c   1.000
_cell.angle_alpha   90.00
_cell.angle_beta   90.00
_cell.angle_gamma   90.00
#
_symmetry.space_group_name_H-M   'P 1'
#
loop_
_entity.id
_entity.type
_entity.pdbx_description
1 polymer ?
#
loop_
_entity_poly.entity_id
_entity_poly.type
_entity_poly.pdbx_seq_one_letter_code
_entity_poly.pdbx_strand_id
1 'polypeptide(L)'
;MNRFRVSKFRHTEARPPRREDKQLRIFDPRTKPRASQSTQAHENSRDSRLAWMGTWEHLVSTGFNQMREREVKLWDTRFFSSALASLTLDTSLGCLMPLLDPDSGLLVLAGKGERQLYCYEVVPQQPALSPVTQCVLESVLRGAALVPRQALAVMSCEVLRV
;
A
#
# COMPACT_ATOMS: atom_id res chain seq x y z
N MET A 1 6.24 -23.90 -0.57
CA MET A 1 6.68 -22.50 -0.39
C MET A 1 6.04 -21.65 -1.49
N ASN A 2 4.93 -20.98 -1.18
CA ASN A 2 4.09 -20.33 -2.18
C ASN A 2 4.61 -18.91 -2.47
N ARG A 3 5.16 -18.71 -3.67
CA ARG A 3 5.49 -17.38 -4.19
C ARG A 3 4.20 -16.71 -4.70
N PHE A 4 3.63 -15.81 -3.92
CA PHE A 4 2.59 -14.90 -4.42
C PHE A 4 3.27 -13.69 -5.06
N ARG A 5 2.97 -13.43 -6.34
CA ARG A 5 3.47 -12.27 -7.07
C ARG A 5 2.29 -11.34 -7.30
N VAL A 6 2.36 -10.09 -6.83
CA VAL A 6 1.45 -9.06 -7.31
C VAL A 6 2.02 -8.46 -8.58
N SER A 7 1.37 -8.79 -9.67
CA SER A 7 1.65 -8.25 -11.00
C SER A 7 0.39 -7.54 -11.49
N LYS A 8 0.53 -6.23 -11.75
CA LYS A 8 -0.37 -5.48 -12.63
C LYS A 8 -0.06 -5.93 -14.06
N PHE A 9 -0.62 -7.07 -14.50
CA PHE A 9 -0.43 -7.56 -15.87
C PHE A 9 -1.09 -6.59 -16.86
N ARG A 10 -0.28 -5.92 -17.69
CA ARG A 10 -0.74 -5.45 -19.00
C ARG A 10 -0.62 -6.64 -19.95
N HIS A 11 -1.73 -7.34 -20.19
CA HIS A 11 -1.83 -8.27 -21.31
C HIS A 11 -2.55 -7.55 -22.45
N THR A 12 -1.88 -7.45 -23.59
CA THR A 12 -2.40 -6.97 -24.86
C THR A 12 -3.45 -7.94 -25.38
N GLU A 13 -4.72 -7.66 -25.08
CA GLU A 13 -5.88 -8.06 -25.87
C GLU A 13 -7.00 -7.08 -25.51
N ALA A 14 -7.66 -6.54 -26.54
CA ALA A 14 -8.63 -5.45 -26.43
C ALA A 14 -9.82 -5.86 -25.52
N ARG A 15 -9.72 -5.56 -24.23
CA ARG A 15 -10.84 -5.62 -23.29
C ARG A 15 -11.62 -4.30 -23.39
N PRO A 16 -12.97 -4.34 -23.39
CA PRO A 16 -13.78 -3.13 -23.29
C PRO A 16 -13.37 -2.36 -22.02
N PRO A 17 -13.54 -1.02 -21.98
CA PRO A 17 -13.13 -0.20 -20.85
C PRO A 17 -13.78 -0.75 -19.59
N ARG A 18 -13.00 -1.46 -18.77
CA ARG A 18 -13.48 -1.91 -17.47
C ARG A 18 -13.73 -0.65 -16.68
N ARG A 19 -15.00 -0.36 -16.36
CA ARG A 19 -15.32 0.46 -15.19
C ARG A 19 -14.43 -0.06 -14.06
N GLU A 20 -13.55 0.79 -13.55
CA GLU A 20 -12.68 0.42 -12.44
C GLU A 20 -13.60 0.06 -11.27
N ASP A 21 -13.60 -1.22 -10.92
CA ASP A 21 -14.35 -1.71 -9.80
C ASP A 21 -13.57 -1.42 -8.52
N LYS A 22 -14.29 -1.11 -7.44
CA LYS A 22 -13.70 -0.74 -6.14
C LYS A 22 -13.16 -1.96 -5.37
N GLN A 23 -12.81 -3.01 -6.10
CA GLN A 23 -12.60 -4.35 -5.60
C GLN A 23 -11.11 -4.65 -5.50
N LEU A 24 -10.66 -4.90 -4.27
CA LEU A 24 -9.38 -5.49 -3.97
C LEU A 24 -9.47 -7.00 -4.16
N ARG A 25 -8.51 -7.57 -4.90
CA ARG A 25 -8.51 -8.98 -5.27
C ARG A 25 -7.15 -9.62 -5.08
N ILE A 26 -7.17 -10.85 -4.59
CA ILE A 26 -6.00 -11.72 -4.51
C ILE A 26 -6.15 -12.78 -5.59
N PHE A 27 -5.06 -13.05 -6.30
CA PHE A 27 -5.01 -14.05 -7.37
C PHE A 27 -3.90 -15.05 -7.05
N ASP A 28 -4.17 -16.35 -7.18
CA ASP A 28 -3.11 -17.35 -7.25
C ASP A 28 -2.71 -17.53 -8.73
N PRO A 29 -1.51 -17.09 -9.14
CA PRO A 29 -1.08 -17.15 -10.53
C PRO A 29 -0.92 -18.57 -11.07
N ARG A 30 -0.91 -19.59 -10.20
CA ARG A 30 -0.83 -21.01 -10.58
C ARG A 30 -2.19 -21.62 -10.91
N THR A 31 -3.27 -20.92 -10.57
CA THR A 31 -4.64 -21.39 -10.78
C THR A 31 -5.31 -20.67 -11.95
N LYS A 32 -6.50 -21.15 -12.35
CA LYS A 32 -7.34 -20.51 -13.38
C LYS A 32 -7.53 -19.00 -13.08
N PRO A 33 -7.89 -18.15 -14.07
CA PRO A 33 -7.88 -16.68 -13.96
C PRO A 33 -8.94 -16.05 -13.02
N ARG A 34 -9.48 -16.80 -12.06
CA ARG A 34 -10.44 -16.31 -11.06
C ARG A 34 -9.68 -15.84 -9.82
N ALA A 35 -10.14 -14.73 -9.23
CA ALA A 35 -9.63 -14.28 -7.94
C ALA A 35 -9.91 -15.33 -6.86
N SER A 36 -8.91 -15.62 -6.02
CA SER A 36 -9.08 -16.49 -4.84
C SER A 36 -9.91 -15.78 -3.78
N GLN A 37 -9.74 -14.47 -3.64
CA GLN A 37 -10.46 -13.63 -2.69
C GLN A 37 -10.76 -12.26 -3.32
N SER A 38 -11.89 -11.65 -2.94
CA SER A 38 -12.32 -10.33 -3.41
C SER A 38 -13.06 -9.62 -2.29
N THR A 39 -12.77 -8.34 -2.10
CA THR A 39 -13.48 -7.46 -1.16
C THR A 39 -13.49 -6.02 -1.66
N GLN A 40 -14.39 -5.19 -1.16
CA GLN A 40 -14.37 -3.77 -1.43
C GLN A 40 -13.33 -3.08 -0.53
N ALA A 41 -12.27 -2.50 -1.10
CA ALA A 41 -11.22 -1.89 -0.28
C ALA A 41 -11.52 -0.45 0.13
N HIS A 42 -11.82 0.38 -0.87
CA HIS A 42 -12.04 1.81 -0.70
C HIS A 42 -13.41 2.17 -1.29
N GLU A 43 -14.10 3.12 -0.67
CA GLU A 43 -15.43 3.51 -1.12
C GLU A 43 -15.38 4.43 -2.34
N ASN A 44 -14.27 5.12 -2.55
CA ASN A 44 -14.05 5.91 -3.74
C ASN A 44 -13.44 5.07 -4.87
N SER A 45 -13.78 5.37 -6.12
CA SER A 45 -13.21 4.70 -7.30
C SER A 45 -11.92 5.35 -7.82
N ARG A 46 -11.30 6.25 -7.05
CA ARG A 46 -9.98 6.80 -7.37
C ARG A 46 -8.89 5.74 -7.25
N ASP A 47 -7.75 6.05 -7.89
CA ASP A 47 -6.53 5.25 -7.82
C ASP A 47 -6.23 4.80 -6.39
N SER A 48 -6.06 3.49 -6.23
CA SER A 48 -5.62 2.85 -4.99
C SER A 48 -4.33 2.09 -5.23
N ARG A 49 -3.47 1.98 -4.21
CA ARG A 49 -2.20 1.23 -4.26
C ARG A 49 -2.12 0.23 -3.12
N LEU A 50 -1.24 -0.75 -3.27
CA LEU A 50 -1.11 -1.88 -2.36
C LEU A 50 0.36 -2.20 -2.11
N ALA A 51 0.68 -2.66 -0.89
CA ALA A 51 1.97 -3.23 -0.53
C ALA A 51 1.76 -4.43 0.40
N TRP A 52 2.56 -5.49 0.20
CA TRP A 52 2.52 -6.68 1.08
C TRP A 52 3.46 -6.52 2.26
N MET A 53 3.04 -7.05 3.41
CA MET A 53 3.94 -7.26 4.55
C MET A 53 4.73 -8.57 4.37
N GLY A 54 5.84 -8.72 5.09
CA GLY A 54 6.78 -9.84 4.92
C GLY A 54 6.19 -11.23 5.16
N THR A 55 5.16 -11.34 6.00
CA THR A 55 4.51 -12.63 6.30
C THR A 55 3.53 -13.08 5.22
N TRP A 56 3.23 -12.27 4.20
CA TRP A 56 2.21 -12.52 3.16
C TRP A 56 0.78 -12.75 3.66
N GLU A 57 0.57 -12.74 4.97
CA GLU A 57 -0.75 -12.81 5.59
C GLU A 57 -1.43 -11.45 5.64
N HIS A 58 -0.66 -10.36 5.56
CA HIS A 58 -1.14 -9.00 5.66
C HIS A 58 -0.72 -8.13 4.47
N LEU A 59 -1.59 -7.18 4.14
CA LEU A 59 -1.32 -6.18 3.11
C LEU A 59 -1.85 -4.81 3.55
N VAL A 60 -1.18 -3.77 3.07
CA VAL A 60 -1.58 -2.38 3.24
C VAL A 60 -2.17 -1.87 1.93
N SER A 61 -3.29 -1.14 2.01
CA SER A 61 -3.85 -0.40 0.89
C SER A 61 -3.89 1.10 1.18
N THR A 62 -3.64 1.90 0.15
CA THR A 62 -3.88 3.34 0.16
C THR A 62 -4.97 3.66 -0.85
N GLY A 63 -5.85 4.59 -0.51
CA GLY A 63 -6.95 4.98 -1.38
C GLY A 63 -7.68 6.20 -0.83
N PHE A 64 -8.96 6.29 -1.14
CA PHE A 64 -9.82 7.39 -0.72
C PHE A 64 -11.12 6.88 -0.12
N ASN A 65 -11.54 7.49 0.99
CA ASN A 65 -12.82 7.20 1.61
C ASN A 65 -13.99 7.86 0.84
N GLN A 66 -15.22 7.67 1.33
CA GLN A 66 -16.42 8.27 0.75
C GLN A 66 -16.37 9.81 0.71
N MET A 67 -15.73 10.42 1.71
CA MET A 67 -15.53 11.87 1.85
C MET A 67 -14.39 12.42 1.01
N ARG A 68 -13.73 11.58 0.19
CA ARG A 68 -12.57 11.92 -0.66
C ARG A 68 -11.31 12.29 0.13
N GLU A 69 -11.23 11.88 1.39
CA GLU A 69 -10.01 11.94 2.17
C GLU A 69 -9.14 10.73 1.86
N ARG A 70 -7.82 10.92 1.89
CA ARG A 70 -6.86 9.84 1.73
C ARG A 70 -6.95 8.92 2.94
N GLU A 71 -6.97 7.62 2.71
CA GLU A 71 -7.02 6.63 3.78
C GLU A 71 -6.03 5.49 3.53
N VAL A 72 -5.57 4.91 4.63
CA VAL A 72 -4.71 3.72 4.68
C VAL A 72 -5.46 2.62 5.40
N LYS A 73 -5.48 1.41 4.83
CA LYS A 73 -6.10 0.24 5.47
C LYS A 73 -5.11 -0.91 5.56
N LEU A 74 -5.13 -1.59 6.70
CA LEU A 74 -4.43 -2.85 6.90
C LEU A 74 -5.42 -4.00 6.75
N TRP A 75 -5.04 -5.06 6.05
CA TRP A 75 -5.90 -6.20 5.75
C TRP A 75 -5.22 -7.49 6.19
N ASP A 76 -5.99 -8.42 6.77
CA ASP A 76 -5.60 -9.81 7.00
C ASP A 76 -6.22 -10.67 5.89
N THR A 77 -5.38 -11.36 5.11
CA THR A 77 -5.82 -12.21 4.01
C THR A 77 -6.58 -13.45 4.48
N ARG A 78 -6.42 -13.89 5.73
CA ARG A 78 -7.21 -14.98 6.32
C ARG A 78 -8.64 -14.52 6.63
N PHE A 79 -8.83 -13.22 6.89
CA PHE A 79 -10.11 -12.60 7.24
C PHE A 79 -10.41 -11.42 6.30
N PHE A 80 -10.49 -11.70 5.00
CA PHE A 80 -10.49 -10.67 3.95
C PHE A 80 -11.83 -9.93 3.72
N SER A 81 -12.83 -10.15 4.57
CA SER A 81 -14.13 -9.48 4.45
C SER A 81 -14.08 -8.00 4.83
N SER A 82 -13.12 -7.60 5.68
CA SER A 82 -13.01 -6.24 6.22
C SER A 82 -11.56 -5.89 6.52
N ALA A 83 -11.24 -4.60 6.57
CA ALA A 83 -9.94 -4.13 7.02
C ALA A 83 -9.76 -4.41 8.53
N LEU A 84 -8.54 -4.81 8.92
CA LEU A 84 -8.12 -4.98 10.31
C LEU A 84 -7.96 -3.63 11.01
N ALA A 85 -7.50 -2.62 10.28
CA ALA A 85 -7.42 -1.24 10.74
C ALA A 85 -7.57 -0.27 9.57
N SER A 86 -8.02 0.95 9.88
CA SER A 86 -8.17 2.05 8.93
C SER A 86 -7.68 3.34 9.55
N LEU A 87 -6.96 4.15 8.77
CA LEU A 87 -6.45 5.46 9.16
C LEU A 87 -6.83 6.48 8.08
N THR A 88 -7.55 7.52 8.46
CA THR A 88 -7.83 8.68 7.60
C THR A 88 -6.71 9.70 7.74
N LEU A 89 -6.31 10.31 6.62
CA LEU A 89 -5.25 11.31 6.52
C LEU A 89 -5.86 12.68 6.19
N ASP A 90 -5.51 13.26 5.04
CA ASP A 90 -5.97 14.59 4.61
C ASP A 90 -6.86 14.52 3.34
N THR A 91 -7.23 15.69 2.82
CA THR A 91 -8.09 15.83 1.63
C THR A 91 -7.32 16.04 0.33
N SER A 92 -6.01 15.78 0.30
CA SER A 92 -5.18 15.97 -0.90
C SER A 92 -5.62 15.03 -2.01
N LEU A 93 -5.54 15.49 -3.26
CA LEU A 93 -6.10 14.76 -4.41
C LEU A 93 -5.18 13.66 -4.95
N GLY A 94 -3.89 13.69 -4.57
CA GLY A 94 -2.87 12.75 -5.03
C GLY A 94 -3.00 11.38 -4.36
N CYS A 95 -2.96 10.32 -5.17
CA CYS A 95 -2.86 8.96 -4.64
C CYS A 95 -1.51 8.76 -3.95
N LEU A 96 -1.53 8.18 -2.74
CA LEU A 96 -0.33 7.86 -1.98
C LEU A 96 0.29 6.55 -2.45
N MET A 97 1.60 6.55 -2.62
CA MET A 97 2.39 5.34 -2.82
C MET A 97 2.82 4.77 -1.46
N PRO A 98 2.39 3.55 -1.10
CA PRO A 98 2.86 2.88 0.10
C PRO A 98 4.23 2.25 -0.16
N LEU A 99 5.26 2.82 0.45
CA LEU A 99 6.61 2.29 0.49
C LEU A 99 6.81 1.57 1.82
N LEU A 100 6.38 0.32 1.85
CA LEU A 100 6.41 -0.52 3.04
C LEU A 100 7.67 -1.35 3.07
N ASP A 101 8.36 -1.27 4.20
CA ASP A 101 9.43 -2.16 4.54
C ASP A 101 8.90 -3.44 5.21
N PRO A 102 8.97 -4.61 4.56
CA PRO A 102 8.27 -5.81 5.02
C PRO A 102 8.81 -6.41 6.32
N ASP A 103 10.06 -6.12 6.68
CA ASP A 103 10.71 -6.74 7.86
C ASP A 103 10.60 -5.85 9.11
N SER A 104 10.69 -4.52 8.98
CA SER A 104 10.49 -3.60 10.12
C SER A 104 9.05 -3.15 10.32
N GLY A 105 8.18 -3.28 9.30
CA GLY A 105 6.84 -2.71 9.33
C GLY A 105 6.81 -1.20 9.10
N LEU A 106 7.94 -0.54 8.84
CA LEU A 106 7.97 0.89 8.52
C LEU A 106 7.32 1.16 7.15
N LEU A 107 6.29 2.01 7.17
CA LEU A 107 5.54 2.44 6.00
C LEU A 107 5.79 3.93 5.76
N VAL A 108 6.34 4.25 4.58
CA VAL A 108 6.42 5.63 4.09
C VAL A 108 5.34 5.86 3.03
N LEU A 109 4.53 6.88 3.25
CA LEU A 109 3.48 7.31 2.33
C LEU A 109 3.96 8.53 1.57
N ALA A 110 4.05 8.37 0.24
CA ALA A 110 4.62 9.37 -0.64
C ALA A 110 3.60 9.79 -1.73
N GLY A 111 3.29 11.08 -1.81
CA GLY A 111 2.40 11.64 -2.83
C GLY A 111 3.17 12.33 -3.96
N LYS A 112 2.93 11.94 -5.21
CA LYS A 112 3.52 12.66 -6.36
C LYS A 112 2.96 14.08 -6.43
N GLY A 113 3.82 15.08 -6.56
CA GLY A 113 3.39 16.48 -6.55
C GLY A 113 3.34 17.09 -5.14
N GLU A 114 3.69 16.33 -4.11
CA GLU A 114 3.64 16.78 -2.72
C GLU A 114 5.06 16.97 -2.16
N ARG A 115 5.15 17.74 -1.07
CA ARG A 115 6.40 18.03 -0.35
C ARG A 115 6.42 17.38 1.03
N GLN A 116 5.54 16.41 1.26
CA GLN A 116 5.35 15.81 2.56
C GLN A 116 5.35 14.29 2.43
N LEU A 117 6.05 13.64 3.35
CA LEU A 117 6.02 12.20 3.56
C LEU A 117 5.43 11.93 4.94
N TYR A 118 4.62 10.89 5.03
CA TYR A 118 4.14 10.39 6.31
C TYR A 118 4.80 9.05 6.59
N CYS A 119 5.31 8.86 7.80
CA CYS A 119 5.95 7.64 8.23
C CYS A 119 5.11 7.01 9.35
N TYR A 120 4.76 5.74 9.15
CA TYR A 120 4.00 4.94 10.10
C TYR A 120 4.71 3.63 10.38
N GLU A 121 4.46 3.07 11.55
CA GLU A 121 4.75 1.68 11.87
C GLU A 121 3.47 0.86 11.69
N VAL A 122 3.60 -0.24 10.95
CA VAL A 122 2.49 -1.15 10.64
C VAL A 122 2.73 -2.48 11.33
N VAL A 123 1.84 -2.83 12.26
CA VAL A 123 1.90 -4.08 13.01
C VAL A 123 0.52 -4.75 13.03
N PRO A 124 0.43 -6.08 12.96
CA PRO A 124 -0.84 -6.81 13.04
C PRO A 124 -1.35 -6.93 14.50
N GLN A 125 -1.15 -5.90 15.32
CA GLN A 125 -1.62 -5.75 16.70
C GLN A 125 -2.08 -4.31 16.92
N GLN A 126 -2.95 -4.05 17.90
CA GLN A 126 -3.38 -2.67 18.18
C GLN A 126 -2.34 -1.92 19.02
N PRO A 127 -2.01 -0.65 18.69
CA PRO A 127 -2.42 0.09 17.50
C PRO A 127 -1.71 -0.37 16.22
N ALA A 128 -2.49 -0.69 15.18
CA ALA A 128 -1.97 -1.35 13.98
C ALA A 128 -1.27 -0.43 12.98
N LEU A 129 -1.57 0.87 13.06
CA LEU A 129 -0.99 1.94 12.24
C LEU A 129 -0.59 3.06 13.20
N SER A 130 0.68 3.08 13.59
CA SER A 130 1.22 4.02 14.59
C SER A 130 2.02 5.12 13.91
N PRO A 131 1.77 6.41 14.16
CA PRO A 131 2.55 7.49 13.55
C PRO A 131 3.98 7.46 14.11
N VAL A 132 4.96 7.53 13.22
CA VAL A 132 6.39 7.60 13.57
C VAL A 132 6.88 9.04 13.41
N THR A 133 6.74 9.60 12.21
CA THR A 133 7.17 10.96 11.92
C THR A 133 6.53 11.49 10.63
N GLN A 134 6.67 12.78 10.39
CA GLN A 134 6.29 13.45 9.16
C GLN A 134 7.47 14.26 8.65
N CYS A 135 7.87 14.02 7.41
CA CYS A 135 9.02 14.68 6.81
C CYS A 135 8.56 15.71 5.77
N VAL A 136 9.13 16.91 5.81
CA VAL A 136 8.92 17.94 4.79
C VAL A 136 10.11 17.96 3.85
N LEU A 137 9.85 17.87 2.55
CA LEU A 137 10.84 17.88 1.49
C LEU A 137 11.10 19.31 1.00
N GLU A 138 12.35 19.58 0.64
CA GLU A 138 12.75 20.86 0.05
C GLU A 138 12.12 21.06 -1.33
N SER A 139 12.00 19.98 -2.10
CA SER A 139 11.43 19.99 -3.45
C SER A 139 10.20 19.09 -3.54
N VAL A 140 9.41 19.31 -4.59
CA VAL A 140 8.20 18.54 -4.86
C VAL A 140 8.57 17.13 -5.35
N LEU A 141 7.95 16.11 -4.76
CA LEU A 141 8.19 14.72 -5.10
C LEU A 141 7.74 14.41 -6.53
N ARG A 142 8.65 13.86 -7.35
CA ARG A 142 8.33 13.36 -8.70
C ARG A 142 8.11 11.85 -8.75
N GLY A 143 8.71 11.14 -7.80
CA GLY A 143 8.63 9.70 -7.56
C GLY A 143 9.45 9.37 -6.31
N ALA A 144 9.33 8.15 -5.81
CA ALA A 144 10.07 7.63 -4.66
C ALA A 144 10.20 6.11 -4.78
N ALA A 145 11.21 5.51 -4.14
CA ALA A 145 11.38 4.07 -4.12
C ALA A 145 12.18 3.66 -2.89
N LEU A 146 11.87 2.50 -2.32
CA LEU A 146 12.70 1.95 -1.26
C LEU A 146 14.07 1.55 -1.80
N VAL A 147 15.11 1.99 -1.11
CA VAL A 147 16.47 1.50 -1.34
C VAL A 147 16.60 0.09 -0.73
N PRO A 148 17.21 -0.88 -1.43
CA PRO A 148 17.39 -2.22 -0.89
C PRO A 148 18.18 -2.19 0.43
N ARG A 149 17.78 -3.03 1.40
CA ARG A 149 18.45 -3.11 2.72
C ARG A 149 19.97 -3.27 2.63
N GLN A 150 20.44 -4.00 1.64
CA GLN A 150 21.87 -4.28 1.41
C GLN A 150 22.69 -3.00 1.16
N ALA A 151 22.05 -1.88 0.82
CA ALA A 151 22.70 -0.59 0.57
C ALA A 151 22.53 0.41 1.73
N LEU A 152 21.94 -0.03 2.85
CA LEU A 152 21.78 0.81 4.04
C LEU A 152 23.08 0.89 4.84
N ALA A 153 23.35 2.06 5.41
CA ALA A 153 24.45 2.36 6.30
C ALA A 153 24.12 1.86 7.71
N VAL A 154 24.13 0.53 7.90
CA VAL A 154 23.75 -0.11 9.16
C VAL A 154 24.61 0.31 10.35
N MET A 155 25.88 0.66 10.12
CA MET A 155 26.79 1.16 11.16
C MET A 155 26.43 2.57 11.66
N SER A 156 25.56 3.26 10.93
CA SER A 156 24.98 4.56 11.32
C SER A 156 23.53 4.42 11.81
N CYS A 157 23.10 3.20 12.15
CA CYS A 157 21.73 2.89 12.59
C CYS A 157 20.65 3.25 11.56
N GLU A 158 20.98 3.24 10.26
CA GLU A 158 19.99 3.47 9.22
C GLU A 158 19.08 2.25 9.03
N VAL A 159 17.78 2.46 9.20
CA VAL A 159 16.75 1.40 9.13
C VAL A 159 15.93 1.43 7.84
N LEU A 160 15.85 2.59 7.17
CA LEU A 160 15.06 2.77 5.96
C LEU A 160 15.61 3.95 5.15
N ARG A 161 15.64 3.80 3.81
CA ARG A 161 15.94 4.90 2.88
C ARG A 161 14.95 4.87 1.71
N VAL A 162 14.46 6.06 1.34
CA VAL A 162 13.40 6.32 0.35
C VAL A 162 13.89 7.28 -0.73
#